data_AF-A0A7S0KSU8-F1
#
_entry.id   AF-A0A7S0KSU8-F1
#
_cell.length_a   1.000
_cell.length_b   1.000
_cell.length_c   1.000
_cell.angle_alpha   90.00
_cell.angle_beta   90.00
_cell.angle_gamma   90.00
#
_symmetry.space_group_name_H-M   'P 1'
#
loop_
_entity.id
_entity.type
_entity.pdbx_description
1 polymer ?
#
loop_
_entity_poly.entity_id
_entity_poly.type
_entity_poly.pdbx_seq_one_letter_code
_entity_poly.pdbx_strand_id
1 'polypeptide(L)'
;AVCWLVPCPEAHLLLLDWVWGGGRPAPVLGALLDSLAGGNIIAARRLAFAQMIVSAQAKGAVGGGADVPVLVERRNDVATECLAVALNAPGVSRVTLLYGGLHMPGLTRRLTEGLGLEPSTQRWRAVWRVEPPGANNAVRWLALPLLLFIDGTDWAATITDAAAAADAGAIGAAAAMGALYVVRHGAVYYSLGKWVLEWNRQLFDGSDGVNS
;
A
#
# COMPACT_ATOMS: atom_id res chain seq x y z
N ALA A 1 21.48 -0.91 -5.49
CA ALA A 1 22.47 -0.34 -4.54
C ALA A 1 22.81 1.11 -4.91
N VAL A 2 23.24 1.39 -6.15
CA VAL A 2 23.64 2.75 -6.59
C VAL A 2 22.50 3.79 -6.48
N CYS A 3 21.26 3.38 -6.71
CA CYS A 3 20.06 4.21 -6.56
C CYS A 3 19.77 4.71 -5.13
N TRP A 4 20.50 4.24 -4.12
CA TRP A 4 20.40 4.74 -2.75
C TRP A 4 21.52 5.73 -2.38
N LEU A 5 22.46 6.01 -3.29
CA LEU A 5 23.55 6.97 -3.09
C LEU A 5 23.37 8.25 -3.91
N VAL A 6 22.20 8.43 -4.52
CA VAL A 6 21.80 9.63 -5.27
C VAL A 6 21.10 10.63 -4.35
N PRO A 7 21.05 11.92 -4.72
CA PRO A 7 20.21 12.88 -4.01
C PRO A 7 18.74 12.44 -4.07
N CYS A 8 18.03 12.58 -2.95
CA CYS A 8 16.60 12.28 -2.85
C CYS A 8 16.24 10.85 -3.35
N PRO A 9 16.77 9.78 -2.74
CA PRO A 9 16.51 8.41 -3.20
C PRO A 9 15.01 8.05 -3.13
N GLU A 10 14.26 8.62 -2.19
CA GLU A 10 12.81 8.48 -2.06
C GLU A 10 12.08 9.10 -3.25
N ALA A 11 12.54 10.25 -3.75
CA ALA A 11 11.96 10.90 -4.93
C ALA A 11 12.12 10.04 -6.18
N HIS A 12 13.21 9.30 -6.31
CA HIS A 12 13.41 8.36 -7.42
C HIS A 12 12.42 7.19 -7.38
N LEU A 13 12.10 6.69 -6.18
CA LEU A 13 11.08 5.67 -5.99
C LEU A 13 9.67 6.21 -6.29
N LEU A 14 9.36 7.43 -5.86
CA LEU A 14 8.11 8.11 -6.20
C LEU A 14 7.98 8.38 -7.69
N LEU A 15 9.06 8.77 -8.36
CA LEU A 15 9.10 9.01 -9.79
C LEU A 15 8.93 7.71 -10.59
N LEU A 16 9.56 6.60 -10.16
CA LEU A 16 9.35 5.29 -10.77
C LEU A 16 7.88 4.85 -10.63
N ASP A 17 7.30 5.01 -9.45
CA ASP A 17 5.88 4.71 -9.20
C ASP A 17 4.95 5.61 -10.04
N TRP A 18 5.25 6.90 -10.18
CA TRP A 18 4.51 7.81 -11.06
C TRP A 18 4.64 7.46 -12.53
N VAL A 19 5.85 7.20 -13.02
CA VAL A 19 6.10 6.86 -14.44
C VAL A 19 5.36 5.58 -14.79
N TRP A 20 5.44 4.56 -13.95
CA TRP A 20 4.73 3.31 -14.16
C TRP A 20 3.22 3.42 -13.91
N GLY A 21 2.77 4.37 -13.08
CA GLY A 21 1.37 4.70 -12.84
C GLY A 21 0.72 5.66 -13.86
N GLY A 22 1.40 5.99 -14.97
CA GLY A 22 0.86 6.86 -16.02
C GLY A 22 1.02 8.36 -15.77
N GLY A 23 2.02 8.76 -14.99
CA GLY A 23 2.45 10.14 -14.76
C GLY A 23 1.59 10.92 -13.78
N ARG A 24 0.74 10.26 -12.98
CA ARG A 24 -0.15 10.93 -12.01
C ARG A 24 0.10 10.41 -10.61
N PRO A 25 0.11 11.29 -9.59
CA PRO A 25 0.15 10.85 -8.21
C PRO A 25 -1.10 10.02 -7.87
N ALA A 26 -0.94 9.11 -6.91
CA ALA A 26 -2.04 8.31 -6.40
C ALA A 26 -3.22 9.23 -6.02
N PRO A 27 -4.46 8.93 -6.43
CA PRO A 27 -5.62 9.78 -6.14
C PRO A 27 -5.82 10.08 -4.65
N VAL A 28 -5.31 9.20 -3.78
CA VAL A 28 -5.37 9.33 -2.33
C VAL A 28 -4.40 10.37 -1.75
N LEU A 29 -3.32 10.71 -2.47
CA LEU A 29 -2.17 11.43 -1.90
C LEU A 29 -2.57 12.78 -1.32
N GLY A 30 -3.40 13.55 -2.04
CA GLY A 30 -3.88 14.84 -1.56
C GLY A 30 -4.66 14.73 -0.24
N ALA A 31 -5.60 13.80 -0.16
CA ALA A 31 -6.40 13.56 1.05
C ALA A 31 -5.56 13.03 2.22
N LEU A 32 -4.50 12.27 1.93
CA LEU A 32 -3.56 11.78 2.92
C LEU A 32 -2.73 12.93 3.50
N LEU A 33 -2.20 13.82 2.65
CA LEU A 33 -1.47 15.02 3.07
C LEU A 33 -2.36 15.95 3.90
N ASP A 34 -3.61 16.17 3.50
CA ASP A 34 -4.55 16.98 4.27
C ASP A 34 -4.83 16.35 5.64
N SER A 35 -5.03 15.03 5.69
CA SER A 35 -5.28 14.30 6.94
C SER A 35 -4.09 14.39 7.89
N LEU A 36 -2.86 14.29 7.38
CA LEU A 36 -1.64 14.48 8.16
C LEU A 36 -1.51 15.92 8.66
N ALA A 37 -1.74 16.91 7.79
CA ALA A 37 -1.69 18.33 8.13
C ALA A 37 -2.71 18.71 9.22
N GLY A 38 -3.90 18.10 9.17
CA GLY A 38 -4.94 18.28 10.18
C GLY A 38 -4.76 17.44 11.44
N GLY A 39 -3.65 16.70 11.58
CA GLY A 39 -3.40 15.80 12.72
C GLY A 39 -4.35 14.58 12.77
N ASN A 40 -5.14 14.34 11.72
CA ASN A 40 -6.05 13.21 11.63
C ASN A 40 -5.31 11.96 11.14
N ILE A 41 -4.47 11.43 12.01
CA ILE A 41 -3.64 10.25 11.73
C ILE A 41 -4.50 9.02 11.41
N ILE A 42 -5.69 8.90 12.01
CA ILE A 42 -6.60 7.78 11.75
C ILE A 42 -7.12 7.83 10.31
N ALA A 43 -7.53 9.01 9.81
CA ALA A 43 -7.95 9.17 8.43
C ALA A 43 -6.80 8.91 7.45
N ALA A 44 -5.61 9.46 7.72
CA ALA A 44 -4.41 9.22 6.91
C ALA A 44 -4.10 7.72 6.79
N ARG A 45 -4.20 6.97 7.90
CA ARG A 45 -4.00 5.51 7.91
C ARG A 45 -5.05 4.77 7.09
N ARG A 46 -6.33 5.08 7.27
CA ARG A 46 -7.43 4.44 6.50
C ARG A 46 -7.28 4.69 5.00
N LEU A 47 -6.83 5.89 4.63
CA LEU A 47 -6.53 6.26 3.25
C LEU A 47 -5.33 5.45 2.69
N ALA A 48 -4.23 5.35 3.44
CA ALA A 48 -3.09 4.53 3.04
C ALA A 48 -3.46 3.06 2.84
N PHE A 49 -4.28 2.52 3.75
CA PHE A 49 -4.77 1.14 3.65
C PHE A 49 -5.70 0.93 2.43
N ALA A 50 -6.61 1.87 2.18
CA ALA A 50 -7.48 1.81 1.00
C ALA A 50 -6.65 1.81 -0.29
N GLN A 51 -5.62 2.65 -0.37
CA GLN A 51 -4.70 2.67 -1.50
C GLN A 51 -3.94 1.34 -1.64
N MET A 52 -3.50 0.73 -0.54
CA MET A 52 -2.85 -0.58 -0.57
C MET A 52 -3.76 -1.66 -1.16
N ILE A 53 -5.04 -1.71 -0.78
CA ILE A 53 -6.00 -2.66 -1.37
C ILE A 53 -6.14 -2.43 -2.86
N VAL A 54 -6.33 -1.18 -3.28
CA VAL A 54 -6.52 -0.82 -4.70
C VAL A 54 -5.27 -1.15 -5.51
N SER A 55 -4.08 -0.83 -4.98
CA SER A 55 -2.80 -1.16 -5.62
C SER A 55 -2.56 -2.68 -5.72
N ALA A 56 -2.99 -3.46 -4.72
CA ALA A 56 -2.92 -4.93 -4.79
C ALA A 56 -3.87 -5.54 -5.84
N GLN A 57 -4.91 -4.80 -6.26
CA GLN A 57 -5.85 -5.21 -7.29
C GLN A 57 -5.47 -4.74 -8.70
N ALA A 58 -4.52 -3.82 -8.83
CA ALA A 58 -4.09 -3.32 -10.13
C ALA A 58 -3.42 -4.44 -10.93
N LYS A 59 -3.79 -4.59 -12.22
CA LYS A 59 -3.14 -5.50 -13.17
C LYS A 59 -2.01 -4.76 -13.90
N GLY A 60 -0.81 -5.34 -13.96
CA GLY A 60 0.34 -4.79 -14.70
C GLY A 60 1.64 -4.77 -13.89
N ALA A 61 2.72 -4.24 -14.48
CA ALA A 61 4.08 -4.28 -13.94
C ALA A 61 4.29 -3.59 -12.57
N VAL A 62 3.35 -2.74 -12.15
CA VAL A 62 3.35 -2.00 -10.87
C VAL A 62 2.31 -2.47 -9.86
N GLY A 63 1.38 -3.32 -10.28
CA GLY A 63 0.47 -3.96 -9.36
C GLY A 63 1.18 -5.17 -8.77
N GLY A 64 1.31 -5.24 -7.45
CA GLY A 64 1.60 -6.49 -6.73
C GLY A 64 0.45 -7.50 -6.84
N GLY A 65 -0.33 -7.45 -7.93
CA GLY A 65 -1.28 -8.46 -8.35
C GLY A 65 -0.48 -9.72 -8.58
N ALA A 66 -0.32 -10.44 -7.49
CA ALA A 66 0.54 -11.59 -7.37
C ALA A 66 0.36 -12.51 -8.59
N ASP A 67 1.49 -12.91 -9.17
CA ASP A 67 1.66 -14.21 -9.84
C ASP A 67 1.46 -15.37 -8.84
N VAL A 68 0.50 -15.24 -7.93
CA VAL A 68 -0.09 -16.32 -7.15
C VAL A 68 -1.53 -16.59 -7.67
N PRO A 69 -1.75 -16.80 -9.00
CA PRO A 69 -3.04 -17.26 -9.49
C PRO A 69 -3.39 -18.62 -8.86
N VAL A 70 -2.39 -19.47 -8.59
CA VAL A 70 -2.60 -20.85 -8.12
C VAL A 70 -3.31 -20.95 -6.76
N LEU A 71 -2.96 -20.12 -5.76
CA LEU A 71 -3.62 -20.21 -4.43
C LEU A 71 -4.98 -19.50 -4.41
N VAL A 72 -5.15 -18.43 -5.17
CA VAL A 72 -6.43 -17.69 -5.24
C VAL A 72 -7.47 -18.49 -6.01
N GLU A 73 -7.08 -19.10 -7.13
CA GLU A 73 -7.96 -19.98 -7.91
C GLU A 73 -8.40 -21.18 -7.07
N ARG A 74 -7.48 -21.81 -6.34
CA ARG A 74 -7.81 -22.96 -5.47
C ARG A 74 -8.79 -22.59 -4.34
N ARG A 75 -8.71 -21.37 -3.80
CA ARG A 75 -9.68 -20.86 -2.80
C ARG A 75 -11.06 -20.63 -3.40
N ASN A 76 -11.12 -20.17 -4.65
CA ASN A 76 -12.38 -20.04 -5.36
C ASN A 76 -12.97 -21.42 -5.68
N ASP A 77 -12.14 -22.45 -5.92
CA ASP A 77 -12.61 -23.82 -6.23
C ASP A 77 -13.33 -24.40 -5.02
N VAL A 78 -12.67 -24.39 -3.86
CA VAL A 78 -13.26 -24.87 -2.60
C VAL A 78 -14.55 -24.12 -2.27
N ALA A 79 -14.58 -22.80 -2.45
CA ALA A 79 -15.80 -22.01 -2.20
C ALA A 79 -16.95 -22.40 -3.14
N THR A 80 -16.65 -22.66 -4.42
CA THR A 80 -17.65 -23.04 -5.42
C THR A 80 -18.15 -24.48 -5.19
N GLU A 81 -17.26 -25.39 -4.79
CA GLU A 81 -17.60 -26.77 -4.41
C GLU A 81 -18.51 -26.79 -3.18
N CYS A 82 -18.16 -26.05 -2.11
CA CYS A 82 -19.02 -25.94 -0.93
C CYS A 82 -20.39 -25.36 -1.26
N LEU A 83 -20.45 -24.37 -2.15
CA LEU A 83 -21.71 -23.79 -2.62
C LEU A 83 -22.54 -24.81 -3.41
N ALA A 84 -21.91 -25.59 -4.31
CA ALA A 84 -22.58 -26.63 -5.07
C ALA A 84 -23.19 -27.71 -4.15
N VAL A 85 -22.47 -28.13 -3.11
CA VAL A 85 -22.98 -29.07 -2.11
C VAL A 85 -24.19 -28.47 -1.37
N ALA A 86 -24.11 -27.21 -0.96
CA ALA A 86 -25.20 -26.54 -0.25
C ALA A 86 -26.45 -26.35 -1.13
N LEU A 87 -26.28 -26.06 -2.42
CA LEU A 87 -27.39 -25.91 -3.38
C LEU A 87 -28.09 -27.24 -3.69
N ASN A 88 -27.36 -28.36 -3.66
CA ASN A 88 -27.91 -29.70 -3.90
C ASN A 88 -28.54 -30.35 -2.65
N ALA A 89 -28.48 -29.69 -1.49
CA ALA A 89 -29.04 -30.21 -0.25
C ALA A 89 -30.59 -30.16 -0.26
N PRO A 90 -31.30 -31.24 0.17
CA PRO A 90 -32.76 -31.27 0.18
C PRO A 90 -33.36 -30.14 1.02
N GLY A 91 -34.33 -29.41 0.45
CA GLY A 91 -35.05 -28.34 1.16
C GLY A 91 -34.30 -27.00 1.25
N VAL A 92 -33.08 -26.89 0.70
CA VAL A 92 -32.34 -25.63 0.64
C VAL A 92 -32.75 -24.85 -0.62
N SER A 93 -33.30 -23.65 -0.42
CA SER A 93 -33.69 -22.74 -1.51
C SER A 93 -32.85 -21.46 -1.54
N ARG A 94 -32.01 -21.22 -0.52
CA ARG A 94 -31.19 -20.01 -0.41
C ARG A 94 -29.90 -20.30 0.35
N VAL A 95 -28.77 -19.92 -0.26
CA VAL A 95 -27.44 -19.99 0.34
C VAL A 95 -26.88 -18.58 0.40
N THR A 96 -26.27 -18.21 1.53
CA THR A 96 -25.54 -16.94 1.69
C THR A 96 -24.06 -17.25 1.84
N LEU A 97 -23.23 -16.67 0.97
CA LEU A 97 -21.79 -16.83 1.00
C LEU A 97 -21.13 -15.51 1.44
N LEU A 98 -20.43 -15.53 2.56
CA LEU A 98 -19.54 -14.43 2.96
C LEU A 98 -18.16 -14.70 2.36
N TYR A 99 -17.69 -13.81 1.50
CA TYR A 99 -16.44 -14.01 0.77
C TYR A 99 -15.66 -12.71 0.59
N GLY A 100 -14.33 -12.81 0.54
CA GLY A 100 -13.45 -11.65 0.45
C GLY A 100 -13.60 -10.92 -0.89
N GLY A 101 -13.79 -9.61 -0.84
CA GLY A 101 -13.99 -8.75 -2.02
C GLY A 101 -12.86 -8.83 -3.06
N LEU A 102 -11.63 -9.08 -2.60
CA LEU A 102 -10.45 -9.22 -3.47
C LEU A 102 -10.58 -10.37 -4.50
N HIS A 103 -11.38 -11.39 -4.17
CA HIS A 103 -11.54 -12.60 -4.98
C HIS A 103 -12.83 -12.62 -5.81
N MET A 104 -13.69 -11.59 -5.67
CA MET A 104 -14.99 -11.51 -6.33
C MET A 104 -14.94 -11.67 -7.85
N PRO A 105 -14.01 -11.05 -8.62
CA PRO A 105 -14.01 -11.19 -10.07
C PRO A 105 -13.86 -12.64 -10.55
N GLY A 106 -12.98 -13.41 -9.90
CA GLY A 106 -12.76 -14.83 -10.21
C GLY A 106 -13.93 -15.70 -9.76
N LEU A 107 -14.49 -15.41 -8.58
CA LEU A 107 -15.65 -16.13 -8.08
C LEU A 107 -16.89 -15.88 -8.95
N THR A 108 -17.21 -14.63 -9.29
CA THR A 108 -18.36 -14.28 -10.14
C THR A 108 -18.32 -15.05 -11.45
N ARG A 109 -17.16 -15.10 -12.12
CA ARG A 109 -16.97 -15.87 -13.34
C ARG A 109 -17.32 -17.36 -13.14
N ARG A 110 -16.88 -17.97 -12.05
CA ARG A 110 -17.14 -19.39 -11.77
C ARG A 110 -18.60 -19.67 -11.39
N LEU A 111 -19.25 -18.74 -10.69
CA LEU A 111 -20.68 -18.84 -10.38
C LEU A 111 -21.53 -18.81 -11.67
N THR A 112 -21.19 -17.92 -12.62
CA THR A 112 -21.91 -17.81 -13.89
C THR A 112 -21.58 -18.97 -14.84
N GLU A 113 -20.30 -19.25 -15.07
CA GLU A 113 -19.86 -20.27 -16.06
C GLU A 113 -20.00 -21.71 -15.53
N GLY A 114 -19.75 -21.94 -14.25
CA GLY A 114 -19.71 -23.29 -13.66
C GLY A 114 -21.00 -23.75 -13.00
N LEU A 115 -21.75 -22.83 -12.38
CA LEU A 115 -23.02 -23.14 -11.69
C LEU A 115 -24.26 -22.61 -12.42
N GLY A 116 -24.09 -21.89 -13.53
CA GLY A 116 -25.22 -21.31 -14.29
C GLY A 116 -26.04 -20.30 -13.51
N LEU A 117 -25.46 -19.67 -12.48
CA LEU A 117 -26.14 -18.67 -11.67
C LEU A 117 -26.07 -17.31 -12.36
N GLU A 118 -27.21 -16.63 -12.44
CA GLU A 118 -27.30 -15.30 -13.03
C GLU A 118 -27.31 -14.20 -11.97
N PRO A 119 -26.52 -13.11 -12.12
CA PRO A 119 -26.57 -11.97 -11.22
C PRO A 119 -27.96 -11.31 -11.29
N SER A 120 -28.67 -11.26 -10.16
CA SER A 120 -30.01 -10.65 -10.09
C SER A 120 -29.98 -9.22 -9.55
N THR A 121 -29.28 -8.98 -8.45
CA THR A 121 -29.23 -7.67 -7.80
C THR A 121 -27.87 -7.44 -7.15
N GLN A 122 -27.24 -6.31 -7.48
CA GLN A 122 -26.02 -5.86 -6.81
C GLN A 122 -26.34 -4.70 -5.88
N ARG A 123 -25.90 -4.81 -4.62
CA ARG A 123 -26.00 -3.72 -3.64
C ARG A 123 -24.61 -3.43 -3.07
N TRP A 124 -24.10 -2.25 -3.39
CA TRP A 124 -22.90 -1.73 -2.77
C TRP A 124 -23.26 -1.12 -1.42
N ARG A 125 -22.65 -1.63 -0.35
CA ARG A 125 -22.73 -1.02 0.98
C ARG A 125 -21.38 -0.42 1.32
N ALA A 126 -21.36 0.85 1.70
CA ALA A 126 -20.15 1.48 2.19
C ALA A 126 -19.75 0.82 3.51
N VAL A 127 -18.62 0.11 3.51
CA VAL A 127 -18.06 -0.49 4.74
C VAL A 127 -17.47 0.59 5.63
N TRP A 128 -16.81 1.58 5.02
CA TRP A 128 -16.38 2.79 5.68
C TRP A 128 -16.41 3.97 4.73
N ARG A 129 -16.35 5.17 5.30
CA ARG A 129 -16.05 6.41 4.61
C ARG A 129 -14.94 7.11 5.37
N VAL A 130 -13.98 7.66 4.66
CA VAL A 130 -12.98 8.56 5.24
C VAL A 130 -13.32 9.96 4.78
N GLU A 131 -13.60 10.84 5.73
CA GLU A 131 -13.81 12.26 5.47
C GLU A 131 -12.48 12.96 5.77
N PRO A 132 -11.69 13.30 4.74
CA PRO A 132 -10.48 14.07 4.96
C PRO A 132 -10.86 15.48 5.44
N PRO A 133 -9.99 16.15 6.22
CA PRO A 133 -10.18 17.56 6.54
C PRO A 133 -10.17 18.39 5.25
N GLY A 134 -10.61 19.66 5.35
CA GLY A 134 -10.60 20.58 4.22
C GLY A 134 -9.23 20.66 3.55
N ALA A 135 -9.21 20.80 2.22
CA ALA A 135 -7.98 20.79 1.44
C ALA A 135 -6.99 21.86 1.93
N ASN A 136 -5.77 21.44 2.25
CA ASN A 136 -4.69 22.33 2.65
C ASN A 136 -3.73 22.54 1.48
N ASN A 137 -4.05 23.52 0.64
CA ASN A 137 -3.25 23.83 -0.55
C ASN A 137 -1.80 24.18 -0.19
N ALA A 138 -1.55 24.87 0.92
CA ALA A 138 -0.19 25.21 1.34
C ALA A 138 0.64 23.95 1.60
N VAL A 139 0.12 22.99 2.36
CA VAL A 139 0.82 21.72 2.60
C VAL A 139 1.01 20.94 1.31
N ARG A 140 -0.02 20.85 0.46
CA ARG A 140 0.07 20.13 -0.82
C ARG A 140 1.15 20.69 -1.74
N TRP A 141 1.31 22.02 -1.80
CA TRP A 141 2.34 22.67 -2.60
C TRP A 141 3.73 22.62 -1.97
N LEU A 142 3.82 22.66 -0.63
CA LEU A 142 5.09 22.70 0.08
C LEU A 142 5.67 21.33 0.39
N ALA A 143 4.85 20.28 0.51
CA ALA A 143 5.29 18.95 0.93
C ALA A 143 6.41 18.39 0.04
N LEU A 144 6.25 18.44 -1.28
CA LEU A 144 7.26 17.92 -2.20
C LEU A 144 8.53 18.78 -2.25
N PRO A 145 8.46 20.13 -2.40
CA PRO A 145 9.65 20.97 -2.33
C PRO A 145 10.41 20.85 -1.01
N LEU A 146 9.72 20.77 0.13
CA LEU A 146 10.35 20.61 1.43
C LEU A 146 11.04 19.24 1.56
N LEU A 147 10.38 18.17 1.12
CA LEU A 147 10.98 16.83 1.09
C LEU A 147 12.25 16.83 0.25
N LEU A 148 12.18 17.35 -0.99
CA LEU A 148 13.33 17.42 -1.90
C LEU A 148 14.46 18.31 -1.35
N PHE A 149 14.12 19.41 -0.67
CA PHE A 149 15.11 20.29 -0.07
C PHE A 149 15.85 19.63 1.09
N ILE A 150 15.10 18.99 2.01
CA ILE A 150 15.70 18.29 3.16
C ILE A 150 16.57 17.14 2.67
N ASP A 151 16.05 16.28 1.80
CA ASP A 151 16.80 15.11 1.31
C ASP A 151 18.02 15.54 0.47
N GLY A 152 17.87 16.57 -0.37
CA GLY A 152 18.95 17.07 -1.21
C GLY A 152 20.08 17.72 -0.40
N THR A 153 19.74 18.48 0.64
CA THR A 153 20.74 19.11 1.52
C THR A 153 21.48 18.07 2.38
N ASP A 154 20.77 17.06 2.88
CA ASP A 154 21.39 15.97 3.64
C ASP A 154 22.34 15.11 2.79
N TRP A 155 21.96 14.82 1.54
CA TRP A 155 22.85 14.16 0.58
C TRP A 155 24.10 15.00 0.29
N ALA A 156 23.92 16.30 0.01
CA ALA A 156 25.04 17.20 -0.31
C ALA A 156 26.02 17.30 0.86
N ALA A 157 25.52 17.38 2.10
CA ALA A 157 26.36 17.36 3.29
C ALA A 157 27.12 16.04 3.42
N THR A 158 26.42 14.90 3.29
CA THR A 158 27.02 13.56 3.38
C THR A 158 28.16 13.37 2.38
N ILE A 159 27.94 13.75 1.11
CA ILE A 159 28.96 13.61 0.07
C ILE A 159 30.14 14.55 0.30
N THR A 160 29.89 15.78 0.74
CA THR A 160 30.94 16.75 1.06
C THR A 160 31.84 16.25 2.19
N ASP A 161 31.23 15.76 3.27
CA ASP A 161 31.95 15.22 4.42
C ASP A 161 32.71 13.93 4.07
N ALA A 162 32.10 13.05 3.28
CA ALA A 162 32.75 11.83 2.82
C ALA A 162 33.94 12.11 1.89
N ALA A 163 33.83 13.09 0.99
CA ALA A 163 34.92 13.52 0.12
C ALA A 163 36.08 14.11 0.93
N ALA A 164 35.80 14.98 1.90
CA ALA A 164 36.81 15.54 2.80
C ALA A 164 37.52 14.45 3.61
N ALA A 165 36.79 13.45 4.12
CA ALA A 165 37.37 12.31 4.81
C ALA A 165 38.26 11.46 3.90
N ALA A 166 37.86 11.28 2.64
CA ALA A 166 38.66 10.54 1.66
C ALA A 166 39.96 11.27 1.31
N ASP A 167 39.90 12.59 1.10
CA ASP A 167 41.08 13.44 0.84
C ASP A 167 42.06 13.44 2.02
N ALA A 168 41.54 13.33 3.26
CA ALA A 168 42.35 13.16 4.46
C ALA A 168 42.92 11.73 4.63
N GLY A 169 42.71 10.82 3.68
CA GLY A 169 43.16 9.43 3.73
C GLY A 169 42.30 8.52 4.62
N ALA A 170 41.21 9.03 5.20
CA ALA A 170 40.29 8.28 6.05
C ALA A 170 39.19 7.56 5.25
N ILE A 171 39.60 6.70 4.31
CA ILE A 171 38.70 5.99 3.38
C ILE A 171 37.62 5.18 4.13
N GLY A 172 37.95 4.60 5.28
CA GLY A 172 36.99 3.87 6.11
C GLY A 172 35.86 4.76 6.66
N ALA A 173 36.18 6.01 7.03
CA ALA A 173 35.18 6.96 7.51
C ALA A 173 34.27 7.44 6.35
N ALA A 174 34.85 7.72 5.19
CA ALA A 174 34.10 8.06 3.98
C ALA A 174 33.11 6.95 3.58
N ALA A 175 33.56 5.70 3.60
CA ALA A 175 32.69 4.54 3.33
C ALA A 175 31.59 4.39 4.39
N ALA A 176 31.90 4.60 5.67
CA ALA A 176 30.92 4.53 6.75
C ALA A 176 29.84 5.62 6.63
N MET A 177 30.20 6.85 6.24
CA MET A 177 29.25 7.93 6.00
C MET A 177 28.26 7.59 4.89
N GLY A 178 28.75 7.06 3.76
CA GLY A 178 27.88 6.59 2.67
C GLY A 178 26.96 5.44 3.12
N ALA A 179 27.47 4.50 3.91
CA ALA A 179 26.66 3.42 4.47
C ALA A 179 25.57 3.94 5.43
N LEU A 180 25.92 4.87 6.33
CA LEU A 180 24.98 5.48 7.27
C LEU A 180 23.89 6.29 6.56
N TYR A 181 24.22 6.99 5.47
CA TYR A 181 23.24 7.65 4.61
C TYR A 181 22.22 6.66 4.06
N VAL A 182 22.69 5.57 3.46
CA VAL A 182 21.81 4.50 2.94
C VAL A 182 20.95 3.90 4.05
N VAL A 183 21.53 3.65 5.23
CA VAL A 183 20.79 3.11 6.38
C VAL A 183 19.73 4.10 6.87
N ARG A 184 20.03 5.39 6.98
CA ARG A 184 19.09 6.42 7.44
C ARG A 184 17.88 6.53 6.51
N HIS A 185 18.12 6.69 5.21
CA HIS A 185 17.05 6.79 4.21
C HIS A 185 16.30 5.46 4.05
N GLY A 186 17.02 4.33 4.07
CA GLY A 186 16.42 3.00 4.08
C GLY A 186 15.55 2.73 5.30
N ALA A 187 15.94 3.20 6.49
CA ALA A 187 15.17 3.07 7.72
C ALA A 187 13.91 3.94 7.70
N VAL A 188 13.98 5.17 7.17
CA VAL A 188 12.81 6.03 6.95
C VAL A 188 11.82 5.34 6.01
N TYR A 189 12.30 4.86 4.86
CA TYR A 189 11.46 4.13 3.90
C TYR A 189 10.85 2.85 4.51
N TYR A 190 11.66 2.05 5.20
CA TYR A 190 11.19 0.83 5.85
C TYR A 190 10.17 1.12 6.97
N SER A 191 10.39 2.15 7.78
CA SER A 191 9.47 2.53 8.86
C SER A 191 8.13 3.04 8.32
N LEU A 192 8.13 3.81 7.23
CA LEU A 192 6.92 4.21 6.52
C LEU A 192 6.19 2.99 5.94
N GLY A 193 6.91 2.07 5.29
CA GLY A 193 6.36 0.83 4.77
C GLY A 193 5.75 -0.05 5.87
N LYS A 194 6.48 -0.23 6.98
CA LYS A 194 6.03 -0.98 8.16
C LYS A 194 4.79 -0.34 8.79
N TRP A 195 4.76 0.98 8.93
CA TRP A 195 3.60 1.71 9.43
C TRP A 195 2.33 1.48 8.59
N VAL A 196 2.48 1.35 7.27
CA VAL A 196 1.36 1.02 6.36
C VAL A 196 1.00 -0.48 6.41
N LEU A 197 2.00 -1.37 6.48
CA LEU A 197 1.83 -2.83 6.29
C LEU A 197 1.50 -3.62 7.57
N GLU A 198 2.06 -3.25 8.72
CA GLU A 198 1.85 -3.98 10.00
C GLU A 198 0.46 -3.72 10.62
N TRP A 199 -0.26 -2.71 10.13
CA TRP A 199 -1.63 -2.43 10.52
C TRP A 199 -2.59 -3.60 10.26
N ASN A 200 -2.30 -4.47 9.27
CA ASN A 200 -3.07 -5.69 9.03
C ASN A 200 -3.20 -6.53 10.31
N ARG A 201 -2.16 -6.61 11.14
CA ARG A 201 -2.23 -7.47 12.32
C ARG A 201 -3.12 -6.87 13.41
N GLN A 202 -3.00 -5.58 13.70
CA GLN A 202 -3.78 -4.91 14.76
C GLN A 202 -5.27 -4.69 14.43
N LEU A 203 -5.63 -4.66 13.14
CA LEU A 203 -7.04 -4.51 12.74
C LEU A 203 -7.82 -5.85 12.80
N PHE A 204 -7.12 -6.99 12.79
CA PHE A 204 -7.71 -8.32 12.89
C PHE A 204 -7.42 -9.03 14.23
N ASP A 205 -6.36 -8.65 14.93
CA ASP A 205 -6.20 -8.90 16.38
C ASP A 205 -7.10 -7.89 17.09
N GLY A 206 -8.41 -8.16 17.09
CA GLY A 206 -9.31 -7.50 18.02
C GLY A 206 -8.70 -7.61 19.42
N SER A 207 -8.62 -6.50 20.13
CA SER A 207 -8.50 -6.56 21.58
C SER A 207 -9.65 -7.45 22.06
N ASP A 208 -9.33 -8.68 22.46
CA ASP A 208 -10.15 -9.51 23.30
C ASP A 208 -10.39 -8.72 24.59
N GLY A 209 -11.38 -7.83 24.54
CA GLY A 209 -12.02 -7.25 25.71
C GLY A 209 -12.85 -8.31 26.39
N VAL A 210 -12.23 -9.44 26.74
CA VAL A 210 -12.69 -10.32 27.80
C VAL A 210 -12.12 -9.72 29.07
N ASN A 211 -12.81 -8.72 29.60
CA ASN A 211 -12.67 -8.42 31.02
C ASN A 211 -13.17 -9.64 31.78
N SER A 212 -12.23 -10.25 32.51
CA SER A 212 -12.46 -11.15 33.65
C SER A 212 -13.53 -10.65 34.60
#